data_AF-A0AAU5KXV3-F1
#
_entry.id   AF-A0AAU5KXV3-F1
#
_cell.length_a   1.000
_cell.length_b   1.000
_cell.length_c   1.000
_cell.angle_alpha   90.00
_cell.angle_beta   90.00
_cell.angle_gamma   90.00
#
_symmetry.space_group_name_H-M   'P 1'
#
loop_
_entity.id
_entity.type
_entity.pdbx_description
1 polymer ?
#
loop_
_entity_poly.entity_id
_entity_poly.type
_entity_poly.pdbx_seq_one_letter_code
_entity_poly.pdbx_strand_id
1 'polypeptide(L)'
;MTNNEYQNLTGRLSSLADEPAPPSAVDTAWAVVRGRSRLRRRRGAAWGAAAAVTAAAVLGGSLLTRPAGGSATPEAPGTLVAASSPQVSSAARTGTDPFFTEARFGWLPDSLNAAGGIGYGYADALGAEHTSAKVWTKGQSTPNLSLSLAPGNAEPAHVGRHTVPAPPVDGRSAHWLVSDNPLPVDPVTLSWETASGRWAQLDAYAPKEAKPEETLLRIAAGARFGRTDLPLPVYLTGLPAAFKVSAVSLLRPSAVIDEPWRVSLALTAEKLSVDVMVQPETAEPAVAPGADPRECEVDKGVRICVSTRSGANPALEAIGGLPGVLAKIRSVGADESAWTTDVLR
;
A
#
# COMPACT_ATOMS: atom_id res chain seq x y z
N MET A 1 30.63 32.85 11.25
CA MET A 1 29.90 33.77 10.36
C MET A 1 29.94 35.14 11.00
N THR A 2 30.55 36.12 10.35
CA THR A 2 30.73 37.46 10.94
C THR A 2 29.48 38.31 10.73
N ASN A 3 29.27 39.33 11.56
CA ASN A 3 28.09 40.20 11.49
C ASN A 3 27.94 40.87 10.09
N ASN A 4 29.06 41.06 9.39
CA ASN A 4 29.12 41.57 8.02
C ASN A 4 28.57 40.58 6.98
N GLU A 5 28.76 39.27 7.18
CA GLU A 5 28.22 38.24 6.28
C GLU A 5 26.69 38.13 6.42
N TYR A 6 26.17 38.29 7.64
CA TYR A 6 24.72 38.30 7.87
C TYR A 6 24.05 39.50 7.20
N GLN A 7 24.58 40.72 7.40
CA GLN A 7 24.04 41.93 6.76
C GLN A 7 24.12 41.88 5.23
N ASN A 8 25.20 41.31 4.68
CA ASN A 8 25.34 41.12 3.24
C ASN A 8 24.29 40.12 2.70
N LEU A 9 24.04 39.02 3.41
CA LEU A 9 23.02 38.05 3.03
C LEU A 9 21.61 38.65 3.09
N THR A 10 21.28 39.39 4.16
CA THR A 10 19.97 40.05 4.29
C THR A 10 19.75 41.07 3.17
N GLY A 11 20.77 41.86 2.83
CA GLY A 11 20.71 42.82 1.73
C GLY A 11 20.49 42.14 0.36
N ARG A 12 21.17 41.02 0.09
CA ARG A 12 21.00 40.27 -1.17
C ARG A 12 19.65 39.56 -1.26
N LEU A 13 19.12 39.07 -0.14
CA LEU A 13 17.79 38.45 -0.10
C LEU A 13 16.68 39.49 -0.27
N SER A 14 16.79 40.67 0.35
CA SER A 14 15.87 41.79 0.09
C SER A 14 15.92 42.24 -1.36
N SER A 15 17.12 42.37 -1.95
CA SER A 15 17.28 42.72 -3.37
C SER A 15 16.62 41.72 -4.32
N LEU A 16 16.64 40.42 -3.99
CA LEU A 16 15.97 39.39 -4.78
C LEU A 16 14.44 39.39 -4.61
N ALA A 17 13.94 39.89 -3.47
CA ALA A 17 12.50 39.98 -3.21
C ALA A 17 11.87 41.21 -3.88
N ASP A 18 12.64 42.28 -4.08
CA ASP A 18 12.19 43.51 -4.73
C ASP A 18 12.26 43.44 -6.27
N GLU A 19 12.92 42.41 -6.84
CA GLU A 19 12.89 42.17 -8.28
C GLU A 19 11.50 41.66 -8.71
N PRO A 20 10.85 42.32 -9.71
CA PRO A 20 9.57 41.86 -10.20
C PRO A 20 9.70 40.43 -10.74
N ALA A 21 8.83 39.54 -10.27
CA ALA A 21 8.85 38.13 -10.64
C ALA A 21 8.92 38.00 -12.18
N PRO A 22 9.80 37.14 -12.72
CA PRO A 22 9.87 36.90 -14.15
C PRO A 22 8.48 36.52 -14.66
N PRO A 23 8.08 36.98 -15.85
CA PRO A 23 6.78 36.61 -16.41
C PRO A 23 6.67 35.08 -16.45
N SER A 24 5.62 34.55 -15.83
CA SER A 24 5.38 33.11 -15.77
C SER A 24 5.38 32.54 -17.19
N ALA A 25 6.36 31.69 -17.51
CA ALA A 25 6.40 30.91 -18.75
C ALA A 25 5.25 29.88 -18.82
N VAL A 26 4.54 29.68 -17.71
CA VAL A 26 3.36 28.82 -17.65
C VAL A 26 2.12 29.63 -18.02
N ASP A 27 1.61 29.39 -19.23
CA ASP A 27 0.29 29.84 -19.65
C ASP A 27 -0.79 29.03 -18.90
N THR A 28 -1.25 29.59 -17.79
CA THR A 28 -2.29 28.99 -16.95
C THR A 28 -3.61 28.84 -17.70
N ALA A 29 -3.92 29.73 -18.65
CA ALA A 29 -5.12 29.63 -19.46
C ALA A 29 -5.03 28.41 -20.39
N TRP A 30 -3.88 28.18 -21.02
CA TRP A 30 -3.65 27.01 -21.86
C TRP A 30 -3.72 25.71 -21.06
N ALA A 31 -3.17 25.68 -19.83
CA ALA A 31 -3.27 24.54 -18.94
C ALA A 31 -4.73 24.20 -18.60
N VAL A 32 -5.56 25.21 -18.29
CA VAL A 32 -6.99 25.03 -18.00
C VAL A 32 -7.76 24.53 -19.23
N VAL A 33 -7.49 25.09 -20.42
CA VAL A 33 -8.13 24.65 -21.67
C VAL A 33 -7.77 23.20 -21.99
N ARG A 34 -6.49 22.83 -21.86
CA ARG A 34 -6.03 21.45 -22.06
C ARG A 34 -6.68 20.50 -21.07
N GLY A 35 -6.78 20.88 -19.80
CA GLY A 35 -7.49 20.12 -18.76
C GLY A 35 -8.98 19.89 -19.07
N ARG A 36 -9.70 20.96 -19.44
CA ARG A 36 -11.13 20.88 -19.79
C ARG A 36 -11.39 20.01 -21.02
N SER A 37 -10.53 20.08 -22.03
CA SER A 37 -10.67 19.25 -23.24
C SER A 37 -10.55 17.75 -22.93
N ARG A 38 -9.61 17.38 -22.05
CA ARG A 38 -9.42 15.98 -21.60
C ARG A 38 -10.62 15.49 -20.80
N LEU A 39 -11.19 16.35 -19.95
CA LEU A 39 -12.37 16.02 -19.15
C LEU A 39 -13.61 15.81 -20.04
N ARG A 40 -13.81 16.65 -21.06
CA ARG A 40 -14.93 16.51 -22.01
C ARG A 40 -14.82 15.21 -22.82
N ARG A 41 -13.62 14.84 -23.30
CA ARG A 41 -13.42 13.56 -24.01
C ARG A 41 -13.75 12.36 -23.13
N ARG A 42 -13.36 12.41 -21.85
CA ARG A 42 -13.73 11.36 -20.87
C ARG A 42 -15.22 11.26 -20.64
N ARG A 43 -15.91 12.40 -20.52
CA ARG A 43 -17.37 12.43 -20.33
C ARG A 43 -18.13 11.97 -21.58
N GLY A 44 -17.67 12.30 -22.78
CA GLY A 44 -18.30 11.85 -24.04
C GLY A 44 -18.26 10.34 -24.25
N ALA A 45 -17.21 9.65 -23.78
CA ALA A 45 -17.09 8.20 -23.90
C ALA A 45 -18.09 7.42 -23.01
N ALA A 46 -18.56 8.02 -21.91
CA ALA A 46 -19.48 7.36 -20.98
C ALA A 46 -20.95 7.36 -21.46
N TRP A 47 -21.32 8.24 -22.39
CA TRP A 47 -22.72 8.39 -22.84
C TRP A 47 -23.05 7.52 -24.06
N GLY A 48 -22.03 6.95 -24.74
CA GLY A 48 -22.24 6.05 -25.88
C GLY A 48 -22.74 4.65 -25.53
N ALA A 49 -22.73 4.25 -24.25
CA ALA A 49 -23.09 2.90 -23.82
C ALA A 49 -24.56 2.73 -23.39
N ALA A 50 -25.34 3.82 -23.27
CA ALA A 50 -26.68 3.77 -22.68
C ALA A 50 -27.84 3.59 -23.69
N ALA A 51 -27.57 3.51 -25.00
CA ALA A 51 -28.62 3.46 -26.02
C ALA A 51 -29.01 2.05 -26.51
N ALA A 52 -28.48 0.97 -25.92
CA ALA A 52 -28.60 -0.39 -26.50
C ALA A 52 -29.39 -1.42 -25.66
N VAL A 53 -30.07 -1.06 -24.56
CA VAL A 53 -30.64 -2.07 -23.63
C VAL A 53 -32.15 -1.95 -23.38
N THR A 54 -32.91 -1.17 -24.15
CA THR A 54 -34.38 -1.06 -23.98
C THR A 54 -35.20 -2.05 -24.81
N ALA A 55 -34.75 -3.30 -24.99
CA ALA A 55 -35.50 -4.29 -25.75
C ALA A 55 -35.27 -5.77 -25.33
N ALA A 56 -35.46 -6.11 -24.04
CA ALA A 56 -35.75 -7.46 -23.52
C ALA A 56 -35.75 -7.36 -21.98
N ALA A 57 -36.68 -7.84 -21.18
CA ALA A 57 -37.73 -8.80 -21.39
C ALA A 57 -38.85 -8.51 -20.37
N VAL A 58 -40.05 -8.26 -20.90
CA VAL A 58 -41.30 -8.62 -20.23
C VAL A 58 -41.51 -10.09 -20.58
N LEU A 59 -41.66 -10.98 -19.58
CA LEU A 59 -42.43 -12.24 -19.58
C LEU A 59 -41.85 -13.26 -18.57
N GLY A 60 -42.70 -13.69 -17.63
CA GLY A 60 -42.48 -14.81 -16.70
C GLY A 60 -42.61 -14.35 -15.25
N GLY A 61 -43.69 -14.58 -14.51
CA GLY A 61 -44.63 -15.70 -14.57
C GLY A 61 -44.71 -16.28 -13.15
N SER A 62 -45.83 -16.00 -12.49
CA SER A 62 -46.28 -16.37 -11.15
C SER A 62 -46.35 -17.87 -10.83
N LEU A 63 -46.59 -18.17 -9.53
CA LEU A 63 -46.93 -19.45 -8.84
C LEU A 63 -45.72 -19.99 -8.03
N LEU A 64 -45.74 -20.20 -6.72
CA LEU A 64 -46.73 -20.90 -5.90
C LEU A 64 -46.73 -20.41 -4.43
N THR A 65 -47.90 -20.55 -3.83
CA THR A 65 -48.29 -20.27 -2.44
C THR A 65 -48.17 -21.48 -1.50
N ARG A 66 -47.99 -21.19 -0.19
CA ARG A 66 -48.49 -21.90 1.03
C ARG A 66 -47.69 -23.13 1.57
N PRO A 67 -47.89 -23.54 2.85
CA PRO A 67 -48.36 -22.85 4.07
C PRO A 67 -47.43 -23.01 5.31
N ALA A 68 -47.82 -22.29 6.37
CA ALA A 68 -47.32 -22.35 7.74
C ALA A 68 -47.60 -23.66 8.50
N GLY A 69 -46.80 -23.95 9.54
CA GLY A 69 -47.18 -24.84 10.64
C GLY A 69 -45.99 -25.43 11.38
N GLY A 70 -45.74 -24.99 12.62
CA GLY A 70 -44.73 -25.62 13.49
C GLY A 70 -44.35 -24.78 14.70
N SER A 71 -45.29 -24.60 15.64
CA SER A 71 -45.00 -24.06 16.97
C SER A 71 -44.29 -25.12 17.82
N ALA A 72 -43.09 -24.82 18.29
CA ALA A 72 -42.48 -25.49 19.43
C ALA A 72 -41.70 -24.45 20.27
N THR A 73 -42.07 -24.36 21.54
CA THR A 73 -41.51 -23.52 22.59
C THR A 73 -41.20 -24.45 23.77
N PRO A 74 -40.42 -24.05 24.79
CA PRO A 74 -38.97 -23.83 24.82
C PRO A 74 -38.27 -24.81 25.78
N GLU A 75 -37.02 -25.21 25.50
CA GLU A 75 -36.20 -25.95 26.47
C GLU A 75 -35.21 -24.99 27.18
N ALA A 76 -35.15 -25.14 28.50
CA ALA A 76 -34.44 -24.28 29.45
C ALA A 76 -32.91 -24.51 29.46
N PRO A 77 -32.13 -23.58 30.05
CA PRO A 77 -30.73 -23.35 29.72
C PRO A 77 -29.78 -24.37 30.38
N GLY A 78 -29.04 -25.09 29.55
CA GLY A 78 -27.82 -25.78 29.96
C GLY A 78 -26.71 -24.76 30.18
N THR A 79 -26.18 -24.72 31.40
CA THR A 79 -24.96 -23.99 31.79
C THR A 79 -23.80 -24.45 30.91
N LEU A 80 -23.52 -23.70 29.84
CA LEU A 80 -22.31 -23.90 29.04
C LEU A 80 -21.13 -23.41 29.87
N VAL A 81 -20.35 -24.38 30.35
CA VAL A 81 -18.97 -24.17 30.80
C VAL A 81 -18.28 -23.35 29.72
N ALA A 82 -17.87 -22.13 30.07
CA ALA A 82 -17.09 -21.27 29.20
C ALA A 82 -15.81 -22.03 28.81
N ALA A 83 -15.83 -22.63 27.63
CA ALA A 83 -14.65 -23.21 27.02
C ALA A 83 -13.66 -22.06 26.88
N SER A 84 -12.58 -22.13 27.66
CA SER A 84 -11.48 -21.18 27.56
C SER A 84 -10.99 -21.23 26.12
N SER A 85 -11.29 -20.18 25.36
CA SER A 85 -10.74 -20.01 24.02
C SER A 85 -9.23 -20.18 24.12
N PRO A 86 -8.60 -21.03 23.29
CA PRO A 86 -7.16 -21.15 23.29
C PRO A 86 -6.58 -19.75 23.04
N GLN A 87 -5.89 -19.20 24.04
CA GLN A 87 -5.02 -18.06 23.83
C GLN A 87 -4.01 -18.49 22.78
N VAL A 88 -4.19 -18.01 21.56
CA VAL A 88 -3.19 -18.10 20.51
C VAL A 88 -2.05 -17.22 21.01
N SER A 89 -1.12 -17.81 21.75
CA SER A 89 0.13 -17.16 22.11
C SER A 89 0.76 -16.70 20.81
N SER A 90 0.96 -15.38 20.65
CA SER A 90 1.76 -14.85 19.55
C SER A 90 3.13 -15.49 19.67
N ALA A 91 3.42 -16.49 18.85
CA ALA A 91 4.70 -17.15 18.84
C ALA A 91 5.77 -16.06 18.70
N ALA A 92 6.76 -16.08 19.59
CA ALA A 92 7.85 -15.12 19.57
C ALA A 92 8.45 -15.08 18.16
N ARG A 93 8.64 -13.87 17.62
CA ARG A 93 9.22 -13.63 16.29
C ARG A 93 10.61 -14.27 16.26
N THR A 94 10.72 -15.43 15.64
CA THR A 94 11.96 -16.21 15.54
C THR A 94 12.64 -16.07 14.18
N GLY A 95 12.02 -15.37 13.22
CA GLY A 95 12.62 -15.06 11.93
C GLY A 95 13.57 -13.87 12.04
N THR A 96 14.80 -14.05 11.55
CA THR A 96 15.77 -12.97 11.32
C THR A 96 15.38 -12.09 10.12
N ASP A 97 14.41 -12.51 9.30
CA ASP A 97 13.93 -11.75 8.15
C ASP A 97 12.98 -10.62 8.60
N PRO A 98 13.37 -9.34 8.42
CA PRO A 98 12.50 -8.21 8.70
C PRO A 98 11.33 -8.11 7.71
N PHE A 99 11.38 -8.78 6.55
CA PHE A 99 10.35 -8.64 5.54
C PHE A 99 9.41 -9.85 5.43
N PHE A 100 8.26 -9.68 6.05
CA PHE A 100 7.15 -10.61 5.97
C PHE A 100 5.85 -9.85 5.71
N THR A 101 4.84 -10.58 5.25
CA THR A 101 3.45 -10.13 5.26
C THR A 101 2.62 -11.04 6.16
N GLU A 102 1.57 -10.51 6.78
CA GLU A 102 0.57 -11.32 7.48
C GLU A 102 -0.75 -11.40 6.73
N ALA A 103 -0.87 -10.72 5.59
CA ALA A 103 -2.10 -10.69 4.79
C ALA A 103 -1.77 -10.95 3.32
N ARG A 104 -2.54 -11.84 2.70
CA ARG A 104 -2.40 -12.21 1.28
C ARG A 104 -3.78 -12.40 0.65
N PHE A 105 -3.90 -12.02 -0.61
CA PHE A 105 -5.05 -12.41 -1.42
C PHE A 105 -4.95 -13.89 -1.79
N GLY A 106 -6.02 -14.67 -1.56
CA GLY A 106 -6.13 -16.03 -2.11
C GLY A 106 -6.98 -16.10 -3.38
N TRP A 107 -7.77 -15.06 -3.67
CA TRP A 107 -8.47 -14.89 -4.94
C TRP A 107 -8.59 -13.41 -5.28
N LEU A 108 -8.51 -13.11 -6.58
CA LEU A 108 -8.78 -11.79 -7.15
C LEU A 108 -9.59 -11.99 -8.45
N PRO A 109 -10.44 -11.02 -8.83
CA PRO A 109 -11.10 -11.03 -10.13
C PRO A 109 -10.07 -10.86 -11.26
N ASP A 110 -10.39 -11.38 -12.46
CA ASP A 110 -9.48 -11.36 -13.61
C ASP A 110 -9.06 -9.93 -14.01
N SER A 111 -9.95 -8.95 -13.82
CA SER A 111 -9.67 -7.52 -14.03
C SER A 111 -8.47 -7.03 -13.21
N LEU A 112 -8.24 -7.63 -12.05
CA LEU A 112 -7.17 -7.28 -11.12
C LEU A 112 -5.98 -8.23 -11.21
N ASN A 113 -6.20 -9.52 -11.53
CA ASN A 113 -5.10 -10.45 -11.83
C ASN A 113 -4.30 -10.03 -13.06
N ALA A 114 -4.99 -9.53 -14.09
CA ALA A 114 -4.35 -9.02 -15.31
C ALA A 114 -3.50 -7.76 -15.06
N ALA A 115 -3.63 -7.12 -13.89
CA ALA A 115 -2.96 -5.86 -13.57
C ALA A 115 -1.45 -6.00 -13.31
N GLY A 116 -0.92 -7.23 -13.23
CA GLY A 116 0.53 -7.50 -13.30
C GLY A 116 1.20 -7.86 -11.98
N GLY A 117 0.44 -8.12 -10.92
CA GLY A 117 0.96 -8.69 -9.68
C GLY A 117 0.35 -8.13 -8.40
N ILE A 118 0.85 -8.64 -7.27
CA ILE A 118 0.54 -8.19 -5.92
C ILE A 118 1.84 -7.65 -5.32
N GLY A 119 1.81 -6.41 -4.87
CA GLY A 119 2.88 -5.86 -4.04
C GLY A 119 2.57 -6.01 -2.55
N TYR A 120 3.59 -5.84 -1.74
CA TYR A 120 3.54 -5.99 -0.29
C TYR A 120 4.21 -4.81 0.39
N GLY A 121 3.71 -4.41 1.54
CA GLY A 121 4.29 -3.33 2.33
C GLY A 121 4.33 -3.71 3.80
N TYR A 122 5.47 -3.43 4.41
CA TYR A 122 5.69 -3.43 5.84
C TYR A 122 6.27 -2.06 6.22
N ALA A 123 5.66 -1.39 7.18
CA ALA A 123 6.21 -0.17 7.74
C ALA A 123 6.00 -0.14 9.24
N ASP A 124 7.07 0.15 9.98
CA ASP A 124 7.02 0.60 11.37
C ASP A 124 6.98 2.13 11.39
N ALA A 125 5.91 2.70 10.80
CA ALA A 125 5.69 4.13 10.86
C ALA A 125 4.87 4.45 12.11
N LEU A 126 5.45 5.27 13.01
CA LEU A 126 4.78 5.78 14.22
C LEU A 126 4.38 4.70 15.24
N GLY A 127 5.05 3.54 15.25
CA GLY A 127 4.81 2.46 16.21
C GLY A 127 3.59 1.60 15.90
N ALA A 128 3.00 1.73 14.70
CA ALA A 128 1.95 0.86 14.23
C ALA A 128 2.52 -0.06 13.13
N GLU A 129 2.87 -1.29 13.52
CA GLU A 129 3.27 -2.33 12.57
C GLU A 129 2.07 -2.66 11.67
N HIS A 130 2.17 -2.30 10.40
CA HIS A 130 1.15 -2.65 9.40
C HIS A 130 1.78 -3.47 8.29
N THR A 131 1.33 -4.71 8.14
CA THR A 131 1.54 -5.48 6.92
C THR A 131 0.37 -5.26 5.97
N SER A 132 0.67 -5.12 4.69
CA SER A 132 -0.35 -4.97 3.66
C SER A 132 0.01 -5.71 2.37
N ALA A 133 -1.00 -6.22 1.69
CA ALA A 133 -0.94 -6.69 0.31
C ALA A 133 -1.74 -5.71 -0.56
N LYS A 134 -1.19 -5.31 -1.69
CA LYS A 134 -1.75 -4.25 -2.52
C LYS A 134 -1.67 -4.64 -3.99
N VAL A 135 -2.70 -4.24 -4.75
CA VAL A 135 -2.77 -4.49 -6.20
C VAL A 135 -2.73 -3.14 -6.91
N TRP A 136 -1.82 -3.00 -7.87
CA TRP A 136 -1.72 -1.81 -8.71
C TRP A 136 -2.02 -2.15 -10.16
N THR A 137 -2.67 -1.22 -10.83
CA THR A 137 -2.67 -1.17 -12.30
C THR A 137 -1.50 -0.31 -12.76
N LYS A 138 -0.82 -0.76 -13.81
CA LYS A 138 0.28 -0.03 -14.47
C LYS A 138 -0.05 1.45 -14.68
N GLY A 139 0.84 2.33 -14.23
CA GLY A 139 0.71 3.79 -14.38
C GLY A 139 -0.26 4.46 -13.40
N GLN A 140 -0.74 3.75 -12.36
CA GLN A 140 -1.50 4.36 -11.26
C GLN A 140 -0.61 4.53 -10.02
N SER A 141 -0.66 5.71 -9.41
CA SER A 141 0.05 6.01 -8.15
C SER A 141 -0.67 5.46 -6.91
N THR A 142 -1.99 5.29 -6.99
CA THR A 142 -2.80 4.68 -5.95
C THR A 142 -3.03 3.19 -6.26
N PRO A 143 -2.94 2.29 -5.28
CA PRO A 143 -3.36 0.91 -5.49
C PRO A 143 -4.85 0.86 -5.83
N ASN A 144 -5.27 -0.14 -6.60
CA ASN A 144 -6.68 -0.44 -6.83
C ASN A 144 -7.31 -1.16 -5.64
N LEU A 145 -6.53 -2.03 -4.99
CA LEU A 145 -6.90 -2.73 -3.77
C LEU A 145 -5.79 -2.66 -2.74
N SER A 146 -6.15 -2.54 -1.47
CA SER A 146 -5.25 -2.70 -0.33
C SER A 146 -5.90 -3.59 0.71
N LEU A 147 -5.23 -4.69 1.06
CA LEU A 147 -5.59 -5.58 2.16
C LEU A 147 -4.59 -5.38 3.29
N SER A 148 -5.07 -5.09 4.50
CA SER A 148 -4.25 -4.92 5.69
C SER A 148 -4.81 -5.70 6.87
N LEU A 149 -3.94 -5.97 7.85
CA LEU A 149 -4.30 -6.63 9.11
C LEU A 149 -3.89 -5.74 10.28
N ALA A 150 -4.81 -5.46 11.19
CA ALA A 150 -4.54 -4.68 12.40
C ALA A 150 -3.55 -5.42 13.31
N PRO A 151 -2.63 -4.74 14.00
CA PRO A 151 -1.62 -5.39 14.85
C PRO A 151 -2.20 -6.07 16.10
N GLY A 152 -3.42 -5.71 16.52
CA GLY A 152 -4.09 -6.28 17.69
C GLY A 152 -5.52 -6.74 17.40
N ASN A 153 -6.19 -7.20 18.46
CA ASN A 153 -7.56 -7.71 18.41
C ASN A 153 -8.62 -6.60 18.57
N ALA A 154 -8.21 -5.41 19.00
CA ALA A 154 -9.09 -4.27 19.04
C ALA A 154 -9.45 -3.84 17.63
N GLU A 155 -10.74 -3.57 17.41
CA GLU A 155 -11.21 -2.93 16.19
C GLU A 155 -10.52 -1.56 16.05
N PRO A 156 -9.88 -1.27 14.92
CA PRO A 156 -9.23 0.02 14.71
C PRO A 156 -10.24 1.16 14.82
N ALA A 157 -9.87 2.24 15.52
CA ALA A 157 -10.68 3.44 15.52
C ALA A 157 -10.69 4.08 14.12
N HIS A 158 -11.87 4.31 13.56
CA HIS A 158 -12.04 4.90 12.23
C HIS A 158 -12.46 6.36 12.34
N VAL A 159 -11.49 7.27 12.51
CA VAL A 159 -11.76 8.71 12.64
C VAL A 159 -12.38 9.27 11.36
N GLY A 160 -13.51 9.98 11.48
CA GLY A 160 -14.22 10.59 10.34
C GLY A 160 -14.97 9.60 9.45
N ARG A 161 -15.20 8.39 9.96
CA ARG A 161 -16.00 7.35 9.31
C ARG A 161 -16.95 6.74 10.33
N HIS A 162 -18.08 6.26 9.86
CA HIS A 162 -18.99 5.42 10.64
C HIS A 162 -19.10 4.03 10.01
N THR A 163 -19.51 3.07 10.84
CA THR A 163 -19.66 1.65 10.45
C THR A 163 -21.10 1.37 10.02
N VAL A 164 -21.28 0.67 8.91
CA VAL A 164 -22.57 0.12 8.46
C VAL A 164 -22.46 -1.40 8.39
N PRO A 165 -23.42 -2.19 8.91
CA PRO A 165 -23.32 -3.65 8.87
C PRO A 165 -23.11 -4.19 7.44
N ALA A 166 -22.22 -5.19 7.31
CA ALA A 166 -21.98 -5.92 6.07
C ALA A 166 -22.36 -7.40 6.26
N PRO A 167 -22.61 -8.15 5.16
CA PRO A 167 -22.68 -9.60 5.24
C PRO A 167 -21.42 -10.19 5.91
N PRO A 168 -21.56 -11.20 6.77
CA PRO A 168 -20.41 -11.77 7.48
C PRO A 168 -19.42 -12.40 6.50
N VAL A 169 -18.12 -12.25 6.78
CA VAL A 169 -17.05 -12.89 6.02
C VAL A 169 -16.68 -14.18 6.74
N ASP A 170 -16.89 -15.33 6.10
CA ASP A 170 -16.66 -16.67 6.69
C ASP A 170 -17.33 -16.85 8.07
N GLY A 171 -18.54 -16.29 8.23
CA GLY A 171 -19.32 -16.36 9.47
C GLY A 171 -18.86 -15.39 10.57
N ARG A 172 -17.91 -14.50 10.29
CA ARG A 172 -17.39 -13.49 11.24
C ARG A 172 -18.00 -12.12 11.00
N SER A 173 -18.01 -11.31 12.05
CA SER A 173 -18.51 -9.94 12.02
C SER A 173 -17.79 -9.12 10.95
N ALA A 174 -18.56 -8.37 10.17
CA ALA A 174 -18.06 -7.51 9.12
C ALA A 174 -18.91 -6.24 9.02
N HIS A 175 -18.29 -5.14 8.62
CA HIS A 175 -18.95 -3.87 8.39
C HIS A 175 -18.27 -3.10 7.26
N TRP A 176 -19.05 -2.27 6.58
CA TRP A 176 -18.58 -1.25 5.66
C TRP A 176 -18.17 -0.01 6.45
N LEU A 177 -17.04 0.60 6.09
CA LEU A 177 -16.65 1.91 6.61
C LEU A 177 -17.08 2.98 5.61
N VAL A 178 -17.93 3.88 6.06
CA VAL A 178 -18.50 4.96 5.24
C VAL A 178 -17.93 6.28 5.75
N SER A 179 -17.31 7.07 4.87
CA SER A 179 -16.85 8.42 5.19
C SER A 179 -18.01 9.31 5.59
N ASP A 180 -17.85 10.09 6.66
CA ASP A 180 -18.85 11.08 7.09
C ASP A 180 -18.96 12.24 6.08
N ASN A 181 -17.88 12.50 5.33
CA ASN A 181 -17.82 13.46 4.22
C ASN A 181 -17.21 12.77 3.00
N PRO A 182 -17.99 12.00 2.22
CA PRO A 182 -17.46 11.19 1.14
C PRO A 182 -16.90 12.05 0.01
N LEU A 183 -15.63 11.84 -0.34
CA LEU A 183 -15.01 12.38 -1.54
C LEU A 183 -15.14 11.38 -2.70
N PRO A 184 -15.13 11.83 -3.97
CA PRO A 184 -15.18 10.94 -5.12
C PRO A 184 -14.03 9.93 -5.23
N VAL A 185 -12.96 10.12 -4.45
CA VAL A 185 -11.77 9.27 -4.42
C VAL A 185 -11.71 8.39 -3.18
N ASP A 186 -12.70 8.48 -2.30
CA ASP A 186 -12.74 7.66 -1.09
C ASP A 186 -12.90 6.19 -1.45
N PRO A 187 -12.11 5.30 -0.82
CA PRO A 187 -12.22 3.89 -1.09
C PRO A 187 -13.51 3.31 -0.49
N VAL A 188 -14.10 2.36 -1.20
CA VAL A 188 -15.08 1.46 -0.58
C VAL A 188 -14.31 0.53 0.33
N THR A 189 -14.61 0.56 1.63
CA THR A 189 -13.79 -0.12 2.62
C THR A 189 -14.61 -1.16 3.38
N LEU A 190 -14.17 -2.42 3.32
CA LEU A 190 -14.70 -3.53 4.12
C LEU A 190 -13.77 -3.80 5.29
N SER A 191 -14.31 -3.95 6.50
CA SER A 191 -13.57 -4.35 7.70
C SER A 191 -14.24 -5.56 8.32
N TRP A 192 -13.46 -6.57 8.72
CA TRP A 192 -13.99 -7.80 9.30
C TRP A 192 -13.05 -8.45 10.30
N GLU A 193 -13.62 -9.23 11.21
CA GLU A 193 -12.88 -10.02 12.17
C GLU A 193 -12.33 -11.31 11.51
N THR A 194 -11.03 -11.55 11.64
CA THR A 194 -10.37 -12.77 11.16
C THR A 194 -10.54 -13.93 12.14
N ALA A 195 -10.17 -15.15 11.72
CA ALA A 195 -10.21 -16.32 12.61
C ALA A 195 -9.36 -16.17 13.88
N SER A 196 -8.32 -15.34 13.87
CA SER A 196 -7.48 -15.03 15.03
C SER A 196 -8.08 -13.96 15.98
N GLY A 197 -9.23 -13.37 15.64
CA GLY A 197 -9.83 -12.26 16.39
C GLY A 197 -9.20 -10.89 16.11
N ARG A 198 -8.26 -10.82 15.15
CA ARG A 198 -7.69 -9.57 14.63
C ARG A 198 -8.59 -9.02 13.54
N TRP A 199 -8.57 -7.71 13.34
CA TRP A 199 -9.36 -7.06 12.29
C TRP A 199 -8.57 -6.90 10.99
N ALA A 200 -9.16 -7.33 9.88
CA ALA A 200 -8.65 -7.08 8.54
C ALA A 200 -9.45 -5.97 7.87
N GLN A 201 -8.79 -5.21 7.00
CA GLN A 201 -9.40 -4.15 6.21
C GLN A 201 -9.05 -4.33 4.73
N LEU A 202 -10.05 -4.17 3.87
CA LEU A 202 -9.93 -4.21 2.41
C LEU A 202 -10.45 -2.90 1.84
N ASP A 203 -9.53 -2.08 1.33
CA ASP A 203 -9.82 -0.81 0.67
C ASP A 203 -9.84 -1.01 -0.85
N ALA A 204 -10.91 -0.55 -1.51
CA ALA A 204 -11.03 -0.53 -2.96
C ALA A 204 -11.10 0.89 -3.51
N TYR A 205 -10.07 1.26 -4.25
CA TYR A 205 -9.94 2.60 -4.83
C TYR A 205 -10.48 2.60 -6.25
N ALA A 206 -11.55 3.39 -6.46
CA ALA A 206 -12.24 3.50 -7.75
C ALA A 206 -12.57 2.14 -8.39
N PRO A 207 -13.33 1.27 -7.68
CA PRO A 207 -13.70 -0.03 -8.22
C PRO A 207 -14.45 0.13 -9.54
N LYS A 208 -14.15 -0.73 -10.50
CA LYS A 208 -14.71 -0.66 -11.87
C LYS A 208 -15.85 -1.65 -12.07
N GLU A 209 -16.00 -2.58 -11.13
CA GLU A 209 -17.01 -3.62 -11.13
C GLU A 209 -18.41 -3.00 -10.95
N ALA A 210 -19.40 -3.57 -11.62
CA ALA A 210 -20.79 -3.12 -11.49
C ALA A 210 -21.33 -3.30 -10.06
N LYS A 211 -20.77 -4.28 -9.32
CA LYS A 211 -21.13 -4.61 -7.95
C LYS A 211 -19.87 -4.73 -7.08
N PRO A 212 -19.29 -3.59 -6.66
CA PRO A 212 -18.03 -3.58 -5.92
C PRO A 212 -18.16 -4.35 -4.60
N GLU A 213 -19.26 -4.19 -3.86
CA GLU A 213 -19.48 -4.82 -2.56
C GLU A 213 -19.46 -6.36 -2.61
N GLU A 214 -20.20 -6.96 -3.55
CA GLU A 214 -20.18 -8.43 -3.77
C GLU A 214 -18.78 -8.93 -4.12
N THR A 215 -18.03 -8.16 -4.91
CA THR A 215 -16.65 -8.49 -5.28
C THR A 215 -15.72 -8.44 -4.07
N LEU A 216 -15.83 -7.40 -3.24
CA LEU A 216 -14.99 -7.24 -2.05
C LEU A 216 -15.26 -8.33 -1.00
N LEU A 217 -16.52 -8.70 -0.79
CA LEU A 217 -16.88 -9.82 0.10
C LEU A 217 -16.25 -11.13 -0.38
N ARG A 218 -16.25 -11.38 -1.69
CA ARG A 218 -15.61 -12.57 -2.28
C ARG A 218 -14.09 -12.55 -2.14
N ILE A 219 -13.45 -11.39 -2.32
CA ILE A 219 -12.01 -11.23 -2.09
C ILE A 219 -11.68 -11.46 -0.61
N ALA A 220 -12.47 -10.90 0.30
CA ALA A 220 -12.30 -11.06 1.74
C ALA A 220 -12.41 -12.52 2.20
N ALA A 221 -13.40 -13.27 1.72
CA ALA A 221 -13.51 -14.71 1.97
C ALA A 221 -12.34 -15.53 1.37
N GLY A 222 -11.73 -15.00 0.30
CA GLY A 222 -10.50 -15.53 -0.30
C GLY A 222 -9.22 -15.12 0.43
N ALA A 223 -9.26 -14.20 1.38
CA ALA A 223 -8.06 -13.70 2.04
C ALA A 223 -7.39 -14.79 2.89
N ARG A 224 -6.06 -14.68 3.04
CA ARG A 224 -5.25 -15.59 3.86
C ARG A 224 -4.44 -14.74 4.83
N PHE A 225 -4.48 -15.16 6.09
CA PHE A 225 -3.79 -14.48 7.18
C PHE A 225 -2.76 -15.40 7.82
N GLY A 226 -1.62 -14.83 8.19
CA GLY A 226 -0.49 -15.56 8.77
C GLY A 226 0.83 -15.09 8.18
N ARG A 227 1.88 -15.17 8.99
CA ARG A 227 3.23 -14.76 8.60
C ARG A 227 3.70 -15.55 7.37
N THR A 228 4.05 -14.83 6.32
CA THR A 228 4.73 -15.34 5.14
C THR A 228 5.96 -14.47 4.91
N ASP A 229 7.15 -15.06 4.98
CA ASP A 229 8.39 -14.36 4.61
C ASP A 229 8.38 -14.09 3.10
N LEU A 230 8.81 -12.89 2.72
CA LEU A 230 8.74 -12.42 1.34
C LEU A 230 10.14 -12.35 0.73
N PRO A 231 10.40 -13.10 -0.35
CA PRO A 231 11.73 -13.10 -0.93
C PRO A 231 12.03 -11.75 -1.58
N LEU A 232 13.28 -11.30 -1.46
CA LEU A 232 13.76 -10.02 -2.01
C LEU A 232 14.93 -10.22 -3.01
N PRO A 233 15.13 -9.27 -3.95
CA PRO A 233 16.24 -9.26 -4.90
C PRO A 233 17.59 -8.88 -4.30
N VAL A 234 17.64 -8.60 -2.99
CA VAL A 234 18.85 -8.19 -2.28
C VAL A 234 18.93 -8.79 -0.88
N TYR A 235 20.14 -8.86 -0.36
CA TYR A 235 20.40 -9.04 1.07
C TYR A 235 21.42 -7.99 1.54
N LEU A 236 21.38 -7.68 2.83
CA LEU A 236 22.27 -6.75 3.51
C LEU A 236 23.24 -7.54 4.37
N THR A 237 24.53 -7.22 4.27
CA THR A 237 25.59 -7.90 5.04
C THR A 237 26.40 -6.93 5.86
N GLY A 238 26.67 -7.25 7.13
CA GLY A 238 27.65 -6.49 7.93
C GLY A 238 27.29 -5.01 8.08
N LEU A 239 26.00 -4.72 8.20
CA LEU A 239 25.49 -3.43 8.66
C LEU A 239 25.86 -3.26 10.15
N PRO A 240 26.30 -2.06 10.58
CA PRO A 240 26.47 -1.80 12.01
C PRO A 240 25.15 -2.00 12.76
N ALA A 241 25.22 -2.47 14.00
CA ALA A 241 24.05 -2.72 14.84
C ALA A 241 23.15 -1.47 15.09
N ALA A 242 23.67 -0.27 14.85
CA ALA A 242 22.91 0.98 14.91
C ALA A 242 21.87 1.11 13.78
N PHE A 243 22.10 0.46 12.63
CA PHE A 243 21.17 0.46 11.50
C PHE A 243 20.12 -0.62 11.67
N LYS A 244 18.85 -0.24 11.48
CA LYS A 244 17.70 -1.15 11.50
C LYS A 244 16.88 -0.96 10.23
N VAL A 245 16.34 -2.05 9.71
CA VAL A 245 15.31 -1.97 8.66
C VAL A 245 14.00 -1.57 9.32
N SER A 246 13.48 -0.38 9.01
CA SER A 246 12.24 0.15 9.59
C SER A 246 11.02 -0.02 8.68
N ALA A 247 11.24 -0.08 7.36
CA ALA A 247 10.19 -0.32 6.39
C ALA A 247 10.75 -1.06 5.19
N VAL A 248 9.91 -1.90 4.59
CA VAL A 248 10.18 -2.56 3.33
C VAL A 248 8.90 -2.58 2.52
N SER A 249 8.98 -2.23 1.24
CA SER A 249 7.88 -2.35 0.31
C SER A 249 8.36 -2.99 -0.98
N LEU A 250 7.54 -3.88 -1.52
CA LEU A 250 7.66 -4.49 -2.82
C LEU A 250 6.45 -4.06 -3.63
N LEU A 251 6.63 -3.27 -4.68
CA LEU A 251 5.60 -2.91 -5.64
C LEU A 251 5.67 -3.87 -6.83
N ARG A 252 4.54 -4.43 -7.23
CA ARG A 252 4.43 -5.35 -8.37
C ARG A 252 3.02 -5.25 -9.01
N PRO A 253 2.89 -4.71 -10.24
CA PRO A 253 3.93 -3.96 -10.94
C PRO A 253 4.32 -2.69 -10.16
N SER A 254 5.43 -2.07 -10.52
CA SER A 254 5.70 -0.71 -10.02
C SER A 254 4.62 0.25 -10.54
N ALA A 255 4.38 1.32 -9.78
CA ALA A 255 3.53 2.42 -10.23
C ALA A 255 4.12 3.14 -11.47
N VAL A 256 5.43 3.03 -11.69
CA VAL A 256 6.11 3.56 -12.87
C VAL A 256 5.83 2.67 -14.09
N ILE A 257 5.62 3.30 -15.24
CA ILE A 257 5.33 2.62 -16.49
C ILE A 257 6.53 1.72 -16.86
N ASP A 258 6.24 0.48 -17.27
CA ASP A 258 7.21 -0.52 -17.75
C ASP A 258 8.21 -1.06 -16.72
N GLU A 259 8.01 -0.79 -15.44
CA GLU A 259 8.81 -1.38 -14.37
C GLU A 259 8.06 -2.57 -13.72
N PRO A 260 8.52 -3.81 -13.91
CA PRO A 260 7.79 -5.00 -13.49
C PRO A 260 7.71 -5.15 -11.97
N TRP A 261 8.69 -4.61 -11.23
CA TRP A 261 8.68 -4.58 -9.78
C TRP A 261 9.65 -3.50 -9.27
N ARG A 262 9.43 -3.08 -8.02
CA ARG A 262 10.34 -2.22 -7.27
C ARG A 262 10.35 -2.64 -5.82
N VAL A 263 11.54 -2.69 -5.20
CA VAL A 263 11.68 -2.80 -3.76
C VAL A 263 12.18 -1.48 -3.21
N SER A 264 11.62 -1.05 -2.07
CA SER A 264 12.12 0.09 -1.31
C SER A 264 12.30 -0.34 0.14
N LEU A 265 13.50 -0.14 0.68
CA LEU A 265 13.82 -0.39 2.08
C LEU A 265 14.18 0.94 2.75
N ALA A 266 13.68 1.16 3.96
CA ALA A 266 14.12 2.26 4.80
C ALA A 266 15.02 1.70 5.90
N LEU A 267 16.22 2.24 6.02
CA LEU A 267 17.15 1.98 7.11
C LEU A 267 17.15 3.17 8.06
N THR A 268 17.02 2.92 9.36
CA THR A 268 17.08 3.95 10.40
C THR A 268 18.27 3.72 11.33
N ALA A 269 18.91 4.82 11.73
CA ALA A 269 19.96 4.85 12.74
C ALA A 269 19.85 6.17 13.51
N GLU A 270 19.41 6.12 14.77
CA GLU A 270 19.08 7.31 15.57
C GLU A 270 18.08 8.25 14.86
N LYS A 271 18.55 9.40 14.35
CA LYS A 271 17.76 10.40 13.59
C LYS A 271 17.98 10.32 12.08
N LEU A 272 18.81 9.39 11.62
CA LEU A 272 19.09 9.14 10.20
C LEU A 272 18.00 8.26 9.60
N SER A 273 17.58 8.61 8.38
CA SER A 273 16.84 7.72 7.49
C SER A 273 17.60 7.59 6.17
N VAL A 274 17.89 6.36 5.77
CA VAL A 274 18.46 6.03 4.46
C VAL A 274 17.43 5.24 3.66
N ASP A 275 17.08 5.76 2.50
CA ASP A 275 16.17 5.11 1.56
C ASP A 275 16.99 4.30 0.56
N VAL A 276 16.72 3.01 0.48
CA VAL A 276 17.30 2.06 -0.48
C VAL A 276 16.22 1.73 -1.50
N MET A 277 16.48 1.96 -2.77
CA MET A 277 15.60 1.59 -3.87
C MET A 277 16.28 0.53 -4.73
N VAL A 278 15.56 -0.54 -5.02
CA VAL A 278 16.03 -1.68 -5.81
C VAL A 278 15.01 -1.94 -6.93
N GLN A 279 15.48 -1.99 -8.16
CA GLN A 279 14.64 -2.19 -9.34
C GLN A 279 15.43 -2.87 -10.47
N PRO A 280 14.79 -3.45 -11.49
CA PRO A 280 15.51 -3.93 -12.67
C PRO A 280 16.38 -2.83 -13.29
N GLU A 281 17.53 -3.21 -13.85
CA GLU A 281 18.46 -2.27 -14.48
C GLU A 281 17.80 -1.43 -15.59
N THR A 282 16.89 -2.07 -16.33
CA THR A 282 16.13 -1.49 -17.45
C THR A 282 15.12 -0.43 -17.01
N ALA A 283 14.78 -0.36 -15.72
CA ALA A 283 13.87 0.64 -15.21
C ALA A 283 14.58 1.99 -15.13
N GLU A 284 13.91 3.04 -15.63
CA GLU A 284 14.40 4.40 -15.46
C GLU A 284 14.54 4.73 -13.96
N PRO A 285 15.62 5.41 -13.56
CA PRO A 285 15.79 5.78 -12.16
C PRO A 285 14.69 6.74 -11.75
N ALA A 286 13.76 6.29 -10.90
CA ALA A 286 12.81 7.18 -10.28
C ALA A 286 13.55 8.14 -9.35
N VAL A 287 13.66 9.40 -9.75
CA VAL A 287 14.17 10.46 -8.87
C VAL A 287 13.02 10.87 -7.97
N ALA A 288 13.09 10.53 -6.68
CA ALA A 288 12.21 11.15 -5.71
C ALA A 288 12.50 12.66 -5.71
N PRO A 289 11.50 13.54 -5.88
CA PRO A 289 11.72 14.98 -5.84
C PRO A 289 12.40 15.38 -4.53
N GLY A 290 13.56 16.06 -4.61
CA GLY A 290 14.30 16.54 -3.44
C GLY A 290 15.24 15.53 -2.77
N ALA A 291 15.44 14.34 -3.35
CA ALA A 291 16.49 13.42 -2.91
C ALA A 291 17.79 13.68 -3.68
N ASP A 292 18.70 14.46 -3.09
CA ASP A 292 20.12 14.52 -3.47
C ASP A 292 20.97 14.79 -2.21
N PRO A 293 22.09 14.09 -1.99
CA PRO A 293 22.77 13.18 -2.93
C PRO A 293 22.25 11.73 -2.93
N ARG A 294 22.45 11.05 -4.08
CA ARG A 294 22.16 9.62 -4.29
C ARG A 294 23.39 8.90 -4.84
N GLU A 295 23.58 7.65 -4.41
CA GLU A 295 24.60 6.74 -4.95
C GLU A 295 23.91 5.52 -5.53
N CYS A 296 24.30 5.10 -6.72
CA CYS A 296 23.68 3.96 -7.40
C CYS A 296 24.75 3.01 -7.97
N GLU A 297 24.44 1.72 -7.93
CA GLU A 297 25.21 0.65 -8.58
C GLU A 297 24.26 -0.27 -9.35
N VAL A 298 24.79 -0.93 -10.37
CA VAL A 298 24.10 -2.03 -11.06
C VAL A 298 24.84 -3.33 -10.75
N ASP A 299 24.13 -4.28 -10.16
CA ASP A 299 24.64 -5.62 -9.81
C ASP A 299 23.65 -6.69 -10.27
N LYS A 300 24.13 -7.62 -11.11
CA LYS A 300 23.34 -8.75 -11.67
C LYS A 300 21.99 -8.33 -12.30
N GLY A 301 22.00 -7.28 -13.11
CA GLY A 301 20.80 -6.78 -13.81
C GLY A 301 19.79 -6.08 -12.91
N VAL A 302 20.19 -5.74 -11.68
CA VAL A 302 19.42 -4.96 -10.72
C VAL A 302 20.14 -3.66 -10.44
N ARG A 303 19.43 -2.55 -10.48
CA ARG A 303 19.91 -1.24 -10.03
C ARG A 303 19.56 -1.06 -8.55
N ILE A 304 20.57 -0.75 -7.75
CA ILE A 304 20.45 -0.45 -6.33
C ILE A 304 20.87 0.99 -6.15
N CYS A 305 19.96 1.82 -5.65
CA CYS A 305 20.23 3.21 -5.33
C CYS A 305 20.02 3.45 -3.84
N VAL A 306 20.93 4.18 -3.21
CA VAL A 306 20.82 4.63 -1.82
C VAL A 306 20.77 6.14 -1.79
N SER A 307 19.91 6.68 -0.94
CA SER A 307 19.76 8.12 -0.75
C SER A 307 19.42 8.43 0.70
N THR A 308 19.64 9.67 1.12
CA THR A 308 19.18 10.14 2.41
C THR A 308 18.59 11.53 2.26
N ARG A 309 17.56 11.83 3.04
CA ARG A 309 17.01 13.19 3.17
C ARG A 309 17.70 13.96 4.29
N SER A 310 18.44 13.26 5.13
CA SER A 310 19.23 13.85 6.21
C SER A 310 20.55 14.37 5.61
N GLY A 311 21.03 15.51 6.11
CA GLY A 311 22.39 15.96 5.79
C GLY A 311 23.46 15.06 6.41
N ALA A 312 24.67 15.59 6.57
CA ALA A 312 25.77 14.90 7.25
C ALA A 312 25.31 14.28 8.59
N ASN A 313 25.61 13.00 8.77
CA ASN A 313 25.22 12.23 9.96
C ASN A 313 26.40 11.34 10.40
N PRO A 314 26.82 11.39 11.68
CA PRO A 314 27.98 10.63 12.15
C PRO A 314 27.87 9.11 11.94
N ALA A 315 26.67 8.53 12.08
CA ALA A 315 26.47 7.10 11.88
C ALA A 315 26.65 6.70 10.40
N LEU A 316 26.29 7.59 9.48
CA LEU A 316 26.51 7.41 8.04
C LEU A 316 27.98 7.61 7.67
N GLU A 317 28.63 8.64 8.23
CA GLU A 317 30.07 8.90 8.01
C GLU A 317 30.94 7.75 8.53
N ALA A 318 30.59 7.16 9.66
CA ALA A 318 31.33 6.04 10.27
C ALA A 318 31.42 4.80 9.37
N ILE A 319 30.51 4.65 8.41
CA ILE A 319 30.55 3.56 7.42
C ILE A 319 31.05 4.00 6.03
N GLY A 320 31.50 5.24 5.88
CA GLY A 320 31.98 5.77 4.60
C GLY A 320 30.89 6.44 3.75
N GLY A 321 29.82 6.95 4.37
CA GLY A 321 28.76 7.67 3.67
C GLY A 321 27.72 6.75 3.00
N LEU A 322 26.99 7.30 2.04
CA LEU A 322 26.10 6.53 1.16
C LEU A 322 26.83 5.40 0.39
N PRO A 323 28.05 5.60 -0.16
CA PRO A 323 28.80 4.49 -0.78
C PRO A 323 29.07 3.34 0.21
N GLY A 324 29.30 3.69 1.48
CA GLY A 324 29.44 2.74 2.58
C GLY A 324 28.22 1.85 2.77
N VAL A 325 27.02 2.44 2.76
CA VAL A 325 25.75 1.69 2.84
C VAL A 325 25.58 0.80 1.60
N LEU A 326 25.79 1.36 0.41
CA LEU A 326 25.64 0.64 -0.86
C LEU A 326 26.55 -0.61 -0.89
N ALA A 327 27.79 -0.48 -0.41
CA ALA A 327 28.74 -1.59 -0.30
C ALA A 327 28.30 -2.70 0.67
N LYS A 328 27.24 -2.52 1.48
CA LYS A 328 26.64 -3.54 2.34
C LYS A 328 25.46 -4.27 1.70
N ILE A 329 25.01 -3.85 0.52
CA ILE A 329 23.88 -4.44 -0.19
C ILE A 329 24.42 -5.34 -1.30
N ARG A 330 23.87 -6.54 -1.45
CA ARG A 330 24.25 -7.50 -2.49
C ARG A 330 23.02 -7.95 -3.25
N SER A 331 23.11 -7.95 -4.58
CA SER A 331 22.03 -8.43 -5.44
C SER A 331 22.05 -9.96 -5.54
N VAL A 332 20.85 -10.55 -5.55
CA VAL A 332 20.63 -11.94 -6.02
C VAL A 332 20.16 -11.99 -7.47
N GLY A 333 19.93 -10.83 -8.09
CA GLY A 333 19.53 -10.69 -9.49
C GLY A 333 18.04 -10.36 -9.68
N ALA A 334 17.67 -10.09 -10.93
CA ALA A 334 16.33 -9.64 -11.27
C ALA A 334 15.27 -10.76 -11.38
N ASP A 335 15.71 -12.02 -11.43
CA ASP A 335 14.86 -13.20 -11.51
C ASP A 335 14.24 -13.51 -10.14
N GLU A 336 12.91 -13.39 -10.04
CA GLU A 336 12.17 -13.59 -8.80
C GLU A 336 12.31 -15.01 -8.24
N SER A 337 12.56 -16.01 -9.09
CA SER A 337 12.74 -17.39 -8.64
C SER A 337 14.04 -17.60 -7.85
N ALA A 338 15.00 -16.67 -7.98
CA ALA A 338 16.28 -16.68 -7.27
C ALA A 338 16.29 -15.75 -6.04
N TRP A 339 15.18 -15.10 -5.72
CA TRP A 339 15.09 -14.17 -4.60
C TRP A 339 15.22 -14.87 -3.24
N THR A 340 15.70 -14.14 -2.24
CA THR A 340 16.05 -14.70 -0.91
C THR A 340 15.15 -14.17 0.19
N THR A 341 14.75 -15.03 1.12
CA THR A 341 14.11 -14.67 2.40
C THR A 341 15.14 -14.52 3.53
N ASP A 342 16.43 -14.54 3.20
CA ASP A 342 17.52 -14.29 4.14
C ASP A 342 18.11 -12.91 3.86
N VAL A 343 17.34 -11.88 4.23
CA VAL A 343 17.60 -10.48 3.86
C VAL A 343 18.68 -9.85 4.73
N LEU A 344 18.87 -10.29 5.98
CA LEU A 344 19.87 -9.76 6.92
C LEU A 344 20.90 -10.85 7.27
N ARG A 345 22.17 -10.63 6.88
CA ARG A 345 23.29 -11.57 7.10
C ARG A 345 24.49 -10.95 7.82
#